data_AF-A0AAP9DM67-F1
#
_entry.id   AF-A0AAP9DM67-F1
#
_cell.length_a   1.000
_cell.length_b   1.000
_cell.length_c   1.000
_cell.angle_alpha   90.00
_cell.angle_beta   90.00
_cell.angle_gamma   90.00
#
_symmetry.space_group_name_H-M   'P 1'
#
loop_
_entity.id
_entity.type
_entity.pdbx_description
1 polymer ?
#
loop_
_entity_poly.entity_id
_entity_poly.type
_entity_poly.pdbx_seq_one_letter_code
_entity_poly.pdbx_strand_id
1 'polypeptide(L)'
;MDIKEYSKLIKAKRKELDDLMKRKMPVIAGRMAKDHFQDNFRREGFVNGGLHPWPKAKRLSSGRTDAAGQYGTLLSGRNHLFSSVKYVPADYRVRVADDLMYAPLHNWGGEVHPTVTPQMRRFAWAKYYQASGKAKKAATGKKKGKKKGSAASNEPQENPEALKWKRLALTKKKKLRIRIPQRQFIGESKELSDRITKKTENEIRNILNL
;
A
#
# COMPACT_ATOMS: atom_id res chain seq x y z
N MET A 1 20.81 -6.29 -44.27
CA MET A 1 21.18 -7.68 -43.96
C MET A 1 20.14 -8.57 -44.63
N ASP A 2 20.59 -9.54 -45.42
CA ASP A 2 19.69 -10.49 -46.08
C ASP A 2 19.12 -11.50 -45.05
N ILE A 3 17.96 -12.10 -45.35
CA ILE A 3 17.28 -13.09 -44.49
C ILE A 3 18.20 -14.28 -44.20
N LYS A 4 19.03 -14.71 -45.18
CA LYS A 4 19.97 -15.82 -45.00
C LYS A 4 21.09 -15.46 -44.03
N GLU A 5 21.62 -14.24 -44.10
CA GLU A 5 22.64 -13.73 -43.18
C GLU A 5 22.10 -13.64 -41.76
N TYR A 6 20.87 -13.13 -41.61
CA TYR A 6 20.20 -13.04 -40.31
C TYR A 6 19.96 -14.41 -39.68
N SER A 7 19.51 -15.41 -40.46
CA SER A 7 19.37 -16.80 -40.00
C SER A 7 20.69 -17.40 -39.52
N LYS A 8 21.78 -17.15 -40.24
CA LYS A 8 23.12 -17.60 -39.86
C LYS A 8 23.58 -16.94 -38.55
N LEU A 9 23.32 -15.65 -38.38
CA LEU A 9 23.64 -14.89 -37.17
C LEU A 9 22.86 -15.41 -35.95
N ILE A 10 21.55 -15.63 -36.07
CA ILE A 10 20.73 -16.22 -34.99
C ILE A 10 21.25 -17.59 -34.60
N LYS A 11 21.58 -18.45 -35.57
CA LYS A 11 22.14 -19.78 -35.29
C LYS A 11 23.47 -19.68 -34.53
N ALA A 12 24.35 -18.77 -34.91
CA ALA A 12 25.62 -18.54 -34.23
C ALA A 12 25.43 -18.03 -32.78
N LYS A 13 24.43 -17.18 -32.56
CA LYS A 13 24.13 -16.56 -31.26
C LYS A 13 23.09 -17.29 -30.42
N ARG A 14 22.60 -18.44 -30.87
CA ARG A 14 21.52 -19.21 -30.22
C ARG A 14 21.74 -19.44 -28.74
N LYS A 15 22.95 -19.88 -28.34
CA LYS A 15 23.27 -20.15 -26.92
C LYS A 15 23.18 -18.89 -26.05
N GLU A 16 23.63 -17.76 -26.58
CA GLU A 16 23.58 -16.47 -25.88
C GLU A 16 22.13 -15.98 -25.73
N LEU A 17 21.33 -16.11 -26.80
CA LEU A 17 19.89 -15.80 -26.79
C LEU A 17 19.12 -16.71 -25.83
N ASP A 18 19.43 -18.01 -25.82
CA ASP A 18 18.82 -18.99 -24.91
C ASP A 18 19.16 -18.66 -23.44
N ASP A 19 20.42 -18.34 -23.12
CA ASP A 19 20.82 -17.91 -21.77
C ASP A 19 20.15 -16.59 -21.35
N LEU A 20 20.06 -15.64 -22.29
CA LEU A 20 19.35 -14.38 -22.09
C LEU A 20 17.90 -14.65 -21.69
N MET A 21 17.15 -15.38 -22.53
CA MET A 21 15.72 -15.61 -22.31
C MET A 21 15.44 -16.51 -21.11
N LYS A 22 16.27 -17.54 -20.90
CA LYS A 22 16.06 -18.53 -19.84
C LYS A 22 16.37 -17.99 -18.45
N ARG A 23 17.49 -17.26 -18.29
CA ARG A 23 18.05 -16.92 -16.96
C ARG A 23 18.11 -15.42 -16.71
N LYS A 24 18.57 -14.62 -17.67
CA LYS A 24 18.82 -13.18 -17.43
C LYS A 24 17.54 -12.34 -17.50
N MET A 25 16.71 -12.54 -18.52
CA MET A 25 15.47 -11.78 -18.71
C MET A 25 14.49 -11.93 -17.55
N PRO A 26 14.25 -13.13 -16.97
CA PRO A 26 13.41 -13.26 -15.78
C PRO A 26 13.88 -12.41 -14.59
N VAL A 27 15.19 -12.31 -14.37
CA VAL A 27 15.75 -11.49 -13.28
C VAL A 27 15.54 -10.00 -13.55
N ILE A 28 15.84 -9.56 -14.78
CA ILE A 28 15.67 -8.16 -15.22
C ILE A 28 14.19 -7.76 -15.15
N ALA A 29 13.30 -8.56 -15.76
CA ALA A 29 11.86 -8.32 -15.75
C ALA A 29 11.28 -8.32 -14.32
N GLY A 30 11.74 -9.23 -13.46
CA GLY A 30 11.35 -9.27 -12.05
C GLY A 30 11.72 -8.01 -11.29
N ARG A 31 12.95 -7.53 -11.48
CA ARG A 31 13.41 -6.26 -10.90
C ARG A 31 12.57 -5.09 -11.39
N MET A 32 12.37 -5.00 -12.71
CA MET A 32 11.55 -3.95 -13.32
C MET A 32 10.11 -3.95 -12.81
N ALA A 33 9.50 -5.13 -12.67
CA ALA A 33 8.15 -5.28 -12.15
C ALA A 33 8.05 -4.87 -10.69
N LYS A 34 9.01 -5.28 -9.84
CA LYS A 34 9.07 -4.84 -8.45
C LYS A 34 9.19 -3.32 -8.35
N ASP A 35 10.10 -2.73 -9.11
CA ASP A 35 10.31 -1.28 -9.09
C ASP A 35 9.06 -0.54 -9.59
N HIS A 36 8.39 -1.05 -10.63
CA HIS A 36 7.13 -0.51 -11.15
C HIS A 36 5.99 -0.56 -10.12
N PHE A 37 5.75 -1.71 -9.49
CA PHE A 37 4.69 -1.83 -8.49
C PHE A 37 5.00 -1.03 -7.22
N GLN A 38 6.27 -0.90 -6.83
CA GLN A 38 6.67 0.00 -5.75
C GLN A 38 6.43 1.47 -6.12
N ASP A 39 6.70 1.86 -7.36
CA ASP A 39 6.41 3.21 -7.85
C ASP A 39 4.93 3.56 -7.80
N ASN A 40 4.03 2.60 -8.08
CA ASN A 40 2.58 2.78 -7.94
C ASN A 40 2.18 3.26 -6.53
N PHE A 41 2.84 2.77 -5.46
CA PHE A 41 2.60 3.29 -4.10
C PHE A 41 3.04 4.74 -3.94
N ARG A 42 4.19 5.12 -4.52
CA ARG A 42 4.70 6.50 -4.46
C ARG A 42 3.80 7.47 -5.22
N ARG A 43 3.24 7.00 -6.34
CA ARG A 43 2.29 7.74 -7.18
C ARG A 43 0.84 7.67 -6.69
N GLU A 44 0.59 6.95 -5.61
CA GLU A 44 -0.72 6.72 -5.00
C GLU A 44 -1.79 6.22 -6.00
N GLY A 45 -1.40 5.37 -6.94
CA GLY A 45 -2.27 4.89 -8.01
C GLY A 45 -1.66 3.74 -8.81
N PHE A 46 -2.50 3.07 -9.59
CA PHE A 46 -2.08 1.95 -10.45
C PHE A 46 -1.83 2.44 -11.87
N VAL A 47 -0.67 2.13 -12.43
CA VAL A 47 -0.31 2.53 -13.80
C VAL A 47 -0.69 1.41 -14.77
N ASN A 48 -1.72 1.64 -15.58
CA ASN A 48 -2.13 0.75 -16.65
C ASN A 48 -2.88 1.52 -17.75
N GLY A 49 -2.16 1.92 -18.79
CA GLY A 49 -2.68 2.84 -19.81
C GLY A 49 -2.94 4.25 -19.27
N GLY A 50 -2.12 4.70 -18.34
CA GLY A 50 -2.30 5.91 -17.54
C GLY A 50 -2.28 5.63 -16.04
N LEU A 51 -2.09 6.67 -15.23
CA LEU A 51 -2.18 6.57 -13.78
C LEU A 51 -3.65 6.58 -13.35
N HIS A 52 -4.09 5.52 -12.67
CA HIS A 52 -5.40 5.39 -12.04
C HIS A 52 -5.27 5.63 -10.53
N PRO A 53 -5.59 6.83 -10.01
CA PRO A 53 -5.37 7.15 -8.59
C PRO A 53 -6.22 6.30 -7.66
N TRP A 54 -5.64 5.89 -6.53
CA TRP A 54 -6.38 5.14 -5.52
C TRP A 54 -7.33 6.04 -4.72
N PRO A 55 -8.45 5.48 -4.21
CA PRO A 55 -9.26 6.14 -3.21
C PRO A 55 -8.42 6.52 -1.97
N LYS A 56 -8.35 7.82 -1.68
CA LYS A 56 -7.54 8.36 -0.58
C LYS A 56 -7.86 7.70 0.76
N ALA A 57 -6.85 7.52 1.59
CA ALA A 57 -7.05 7.01 2.94
C ALA A 57 -7.83 8.03 3.79
N LYS A 58 -8.80 7.55 4.59
CA LYS A 58 -9.57 8.39 5.53
C LYS A 58 -8.69 9.14 6.55
N ARG A 59 -7.45 8.70 6.75
CA ARG A 59 -6.47 9.41 7.58
C ARG A 59 -6.15 10.79 7.00
N LEU A 60 -6.07 10.90 5.67
CA LEU A 60 -5.71 12.14 4.97
C LEU A 60 -6.85 13.17 4.99
N SER A 61 -8.11 12.73 5.17
CA SER A 61 -9.26 13.64 5.21
C SER A 61 -9.45 14.37 6.53
N SER A 62 -8.63 14.10 7.56
CA SER A 62 -8.81 14.64 8.92
C SER A 62 -7.96 15.86 9.24
N GLY A 63 -7.28 16.46 8.25
CA GLY A 63 -6.45 17.66 8.46
C GLY A 63 -5.30 17.45 9.44
N ARG A 64 -4.86 16.19 9.63
CA ARG A 64 -3.79 15.84 10.57
C ARG A 64 -2.47 16.44 10.13
N THR A 65 -1.79 17.10 11.06
CA THR A 65 -0.48 17.70 10.88
C THR A 65 0.68 16.82 11.38
N ASP A 66 0.38 15.65 11.94
CA ASP A 66 1.40 14.72 12.42
C ASP A 66 2.05 13.92 11.28
N ALA A 67 3.19 13.28 11.55
CA ALA A 67 3.94 12.50 10.55
C ALA A 67 3.06 11.45 9.84
N ALA A 68 2.07 10.89 10.54
CA ALA A 68 1.12 9.95 9.96
C ALA A 68 0.23 10.57 8.87
N GLY A 69 -0.07 11.87 8.96
CA GLY A 69 -0.81 12.64 7.96
C GLY A 69 -0.03 12.94 6.68
N GLN A 70 1.31 12.88 6.73
CA GLN A 70 2.18 13.15 5.58
C GLN A 70 2.36 11.92 4.67
N TYR A 71 2.15 10.70 5.18
CA TYR A 71 2.29 9.50 4.37
C TYR A 71 1.10 9.29 3.44
N GLY A 72 1.40 9.09 2.17
CA GLY A 72 0.43 8.75 1.13
C GLY A 72 -0.39 7.49 1.40
N THR A 73 -1.35 7.25 0.52
CA THR A 73 -2.28 6.13 0.59
C THR A 73 -1.51 4.81 0.46
N LEU A 74 -1.82 3.83 1.33
CA LEU A 74 -1.08 2.58 1.52
C LEU A 74 0.38 2.71 2.03
N LEU A 75 0.85 3.92 2.31
CA LEU A 75 2.15 4.18 2.91
C LEU A 75 2.05 4.51 4.40
N SER A 76 3.14 4.24 5.11
CA SER A 76 3.30 4.52 6.54
C SER A 76 4.78 4.53 6.91
N GLY A 77 5.14 4.96 8.12
CA GLY A 77 6.55 4.92 8.56
C GLY A 77 7.24 3.55 8.44
N ARG A 78 6.48 2.44 8.41
CA ARG A 78 7.03 1.08 8.23
C ARG A 78 7.00 0.55 6.79
N ASN A 79 6.13 1.09 5.93
CA ASN A 79 5.98 0.68 4.52
C ASN A 79 5.94 -0.84 4.27
N HIS A 80 5.24 -1.61 5.12
CA HIS A 80 5.27 -3.08 5.07
C HIS A 80 4.75 -3.65 3.75
N LEU A 81 3.54 -3.24 3.31
CA LEU A 81 2.96 -3.68 2.04
C LEU A 81 3.79 -3.26 0.81
N PHE A 82 4.40 -2.08 0.89
CA PHE A 82 5.28 -1.58 -0.16
C PHE A 82 6.59 -2.40 -0.28
N SER A 83 7.15 -2.79 0.87
CA SER A 83 8.42 -3.51 0.94
C SER A 83 8.29 -5.02 0.72
N SER A 84 7.10 -5.58 0.91
CA SER A 84 6.80 -7.00 0.72
C SER A 84 6.65 -7.43 -0.73
N VAL A 85 6.55 -6.49 -1.68
CA VAL A 85 6.57 -6.81 -3.12
C VAL A 85 7.89 -7.50 -3.46
N LYS A 86 7.79 -8.76 -3.90
CA LYS A 86 8.92 -9.61 -4.24
C LYS A 86 8.75 -10.26 -5.61
N TYR A 87 9.86 -10.71 -6.18
CA TYR A 87 9.87 -11.49 -7.41
C TYR A 87 10.74 -12.73 -7.24
N VAL A 88 10.33 -13.82 -7.88
CA VAL A 88 11.01 -15.11 -7.91
C VAL A 88 11.21 -15.48 -9.38
N PRO A 89 12.42 -15.31 -9.93
CA PRO A 89 12.73 -15.74 -11.29
C PRO A 89 12.81 -17.26 -11.36
N ALA A 90 12.41 -17.82 -12.50
CA ALA A 90 12.52 -19.21 -12.88
C ALA A 90 12.86 -19.28 -14.38
N ASP A 91 13.10 -20.49 -14.88
CA ASP A 91 13.39 -20.68 -16.30
C ASP A 91 12.29 -20.07 -17.17
N TYR A 92 12.67 -19.10 -18.01
CA TYR A 92 11.81 -18.37 -18.96
C TYR A 92 10.66 -17.54 -18.35
N ARG A 93 10.54 -17.47 -17.01
CA ARG A 93 9.42 -16.78 -16.37
C ARG A 93 9.81 -16.16 -15.05
N VAL A 94 9.08 -15.15 -14.63
CA VAL A 94 9.23 -14.57 -13.30
C VAL A 94 7.87 -14.43 -12.64
N ARG A 95 7.78 -14.87 -11.37
CA ARG A 95 6.60 -14.65 -10.54
C ARG A 95 6.82 -13.41 -9.70
N VAL A 96 5.90 -12.46 -9.75
CA VAL A 96 5.88 -11.28 -8.88
C VAL A 96 4.68 -11.39 -7.94
N ALA A 97 4.89 -11.20 -6.64
CA ALA A 97 3.86 -11.44 -5.64
C ALA A 97 4.06 -10.58 -4.39
N ASP A 98 2.99 -10.51 -3.60
CA ASP A 98 3.01 -10.05 -2.22
C ASP A 98 2.41 -11.15 -1.35
N ASP A 99 3.15 -11.58 -0.32
CA ASP A 99 2.78 -12.72 0.51
C ASP A 99 2.01 -12.32 1.79
N LEU A 100 1.70 -11.03 1.96
CA LEU A 100 0.98 -10.58 3.13
C LEU A 100 -0.48 -11.03 3.07
N MET A 101 -0.96 -11.65 4.16
CA MET A 101 -2.34 -12.16 4.23
C MET A 101 -3.42 -11.10 3.94
N TYR A 102 -3.13 -9.83 4.19
CA TYR A 102 -4.04 -8.72 3.94
C TYR A 102 -3.80 -8.00 2.59
N ALA A 103 -2.75 -8.34 1.84
CA ALA A 103 -2.48 -7.76 0.53
C ALA A 103 -3.64 -7.92 -0.46
N PRO A 104 -4.24 -9.13 -0.62
CA PRO A 104 -5.45 -9.33 -1.40
C PRO A 104 -6.56 -8.31 -1.14
N LEU A 105 -6.83 -8.05 0.14
CA LEU A 105 -7.91 -7.18 0.59
C LEU A 105 -7.66 -5.72 0.20
N HIS A 106 -6.41 -5.29 0.11
CA HIS A 106 -6.08 -3.98 -0.45
C HIS A 106 -6.13 -3.99 -1.98
N ASN A 107 -5.58 -5.02 -2.63
CA ASN A 107 -5.47 -5.07 -4.08
C ASN A 107 -6.81 -5.14 -4.79
N TRP A 108 -7.72 -5.98 -4.30
CA TRP A 108 -9.06 -6.23 -4.88
C TRP A 108 -10.18 -5.52 -4.13
N GLY A 109 -9.89 -4.97 -2.95
CA GLY A 109 -10.93 -4.47 -2.04
C GLY A 109 -11.69 -5.62 -1.40
N GLY A 110 -12.72 -5.28 -0.63
CA GLY A 110 -13.59 -6.29 -0.04
C GLY A 110 -14.21 -5.85 1.27
N GLU A 111 -14.83 -6.81 1.94
CA GLU A 111 -15.51 -6.59 3.20
C GLU A 111 -14.95 -7.51 4.27
N VAL A 112 -14.65 -6.95 5.44
CA VAL A 112 -14.16 -7.71 6.59
C VAL A 112 -15.09 -7.58 7.77
N HIS A 113 -15.16 -8.68 8.53
CA HIS A 113 -16.06 -8.85 9.65
C HIS A 113 -15.34 -9.08 10.99
N PRO A 114 -14.44 -8.17 11.44
CA PRO A 114 -13.67 -8.39 12.65
C PRO A 114 -14.56 -8.42 13.89
N THR A 115 -14.22 -9.32 14.82
CA THR A 115 -14.89 -9.44 16.12
C THR A 115 -14.46 -8.30 17.05
N VAL A 116 -15.43 -7.65 17.69
CA VAL A 116 -15.16 -6.56 18.65
C VAL A 116 -14.59 -7.14 19.94
N THR A 117 -13.33 -6.86 20.21
CA THR A 117 -12.65 -7.31 21.43
C THR A 117 -12.73 -6.27 22.55
N PRO A 118 -12.59 -6.68 23.82
CA PRO A 118 -12.46 -5.73 24.94
C PRO A 118 -11.30 -4.74 24.75
N GLN A 119 -10.19 -5.17 24.15
CA GLN A 119 -9.05 -4.31 23.83
C GLN A 119 -9.43 -3.21 22.83
N MET A 120 -10.21 -3.53 21.79
CA MET A 120 -10.71 -2.53 20.84
C MET A 120 -11.61 -1.50 21.52
N ARG A 121 -12.45 -1.92 22.47
CA ARG A 121 -13.29 -1.00 23.26
C ARG A 121 -12.46 -0.08 24.14
N ARG A 122 -11.46 -0.62 24.83
CA ARG A 122 -10.50 0.17 25.62
C ARG A 122 -9.76 1.18 24.75
N PHE A 123 -9.31 0.77 23.56
CA PHE A 123 -8.67 1.66 22.61
C PHE A 123 -9.61 2.76 22.13
N ALA A 124 -10.87 2.42 21.79
CA ALA A 124 -11.88 3.41 21.41
C ALA A 124 -12.14 4.42 22.53
N TRP A 125 -12.22 3.97 23.79
CA TRP A 125 -12.29 4.88 24.94
C TRP A 125 -11.07 5.80 25.06
N ALA A 126 -9.86 5.25 24.91
CA ALA A 126 -8.64 6.06 24.93
C ALA A 126 -8.67 7.16 23.85
N LYS A 127 -9.13 6.83 22.64
CA LYS A 127 -9.30 7.81 21.55
C LYS A 127 -10.40 8.84 21.81
N TYR A 128 -11.51 8.45 22.43
CA TYR A 128 -12.54 9.40 22.87
C TYR A 128 -11.98 10.46 23.84
N TYR A 129 -11.22 10.03 24.85
CA TYR A 129 -10.63 10.97 25.82
C TYR A 129 -9.58 11.87 25.18
N GLN A 130 -8.79 11.34 24.24
CA GLN A 130 -7.84 12.13 23.46
C GLN A 130 -8.56 13.21 22.64
N ALA A 131 -9.60 12.84 21.90
CA ALA A 131 -10.33 13.74 20.99
C ALA A 131 -11.25 14.74 21.70
N SER A 132 -11.72 14.42 22.91
CA SER A 132 -12.55 15.32 23.73
C SER A 132 -11.74 16.32 24.56
N GLY A 133 -10.40 16.27 24.52
CA GLY A 133 -9.54 17.08 25.37
C GLY A 133 -9.59 16.71 26.87
N LYS A 134 -10.38 15.69 27.23
CA LYS A 134 -10.52 15.15 28.60
C LYS A 134 -9.46 14.09 28.92
N ALA A 135 -8.31 14.11 28.25
CA ALA A 135 -7.23 13.19 28.51
C ALA A 135 -6.85 13.27 29.99
N LYS A 136 -6.92 12.14 30.71
CA LYS A 136 -6.48 12.06 32.10
C LYS A 136 -5.02 12.51 32.15
N LYS A 137 -4.75 13.69 32.71
CA LYS A 137 -3.38 14.04 33.11
C LYS A 137 -2.90 12.92 34.01
N ALA A 138 -1.74 12.35 33.68
CA ALA A 138 -1.10 11.38 34.54
C ALA A 138 -1.00 11.99 35.95
N ALA A 139 -1.31 11.19 36.97
CA ALA A 139 -1.16 11.58 38.35
C ALA A 139 0.33 11.63 38.70
N THR A 140 1.04 12.61 38.16
CA THR A 140 2.40 12.99 38.53
C THR A 140 2.34 14.44 39.00
N GLY A 141 2.24 14.60 40.32
CA GLY A 141 2.67 15.80 41.04
C GLY A 141 1.73 17.01 41.02
N LYS A 142 1.35 17.45 42.23
CA LYS A 142 0.76 18.75 42.60
C LYS A 142 -0.69 19.01 42.16
N LYS A 143 -1.62 18.72 43.10
CA LYS A 143 -2.89 19.47 43.25
C LYS A 143 -2.55 20.97 43.33
N LYS A 144 -2.75 21.71 42.24
CA LYS A 144 -2.89 23.18 42.28
C LYS A 144 -4.38 23.49 42.41
N GLY A 145 -4.72 24.29 43.43
CA GLY A 145 -6.09 24.53 43.90
C GLY A 145 -7.07 24.92 42.79
N LYS A 146 -8.25 24.32 42.85
CA LYS A 146 -9.37 24.59 41.94
C LYS A 146 -10.08 25.86 42.44
N LYS A 147 -9.89 27.00 41.76
CA LYS A 147 -10.84 28.12 41.88
C LYS A 147 -12.19 27.66 41.32
N LYS A 148 -13.24 27.75 42.14
CA LYS A 148 -14.64 27.62 41.73
C LYS A 148 -14.94 28.74 40.72
N GLY A 149 -14.93 28.39 39.44
CA GLY A 149 -15.54 29.17 38.37
C GLY A 149 -16.85 28.49 37.97
N SER A 150 -17.90 29.29 37.94
CA SER A 150 -19.31 29.01 37.66
C SER A 150 -19.61 27.87 36.68
N ALA A 151 -20.60 27.07 37.08
CA ALA A 151 -21.38 26.23 36.20
C ALA A 151 -22.12 27.11 35.18
N ALA A 152 -21.54 27.27 34.00
CA ALA A 152 -22.28 27.66 32.82
C ALA A 152 -22.63 26.36 32.07
N SER A 153 -23.92 26.06 32.04
CA SER A 153 -24.56 25.05 31.21
C SER A 153 -24.37 25.39 29.74
N ASN A 154 -23.20 25.10 29.21
CA ASN A 154 -23.00 24.85 27.78
C ASN A 154 -22.54 23.40 27.71
N GLU A 155 -23.45 22.49 27.33
CA GLU A 155 -23.02 21.17 26.90
C GLU A 155 -21.95 21.39 25.82
N PRO A 156 -20.68 21.03 26.06
CA PRO A 156 -19.66 21.20 25.03
C PRO A 156 -20.06 20.24 23.93
N GLN A 157 -20.54 20.77 22.80
CA GLN A 157 -20.98 19.99 21.65
C GLN A 157 -19.87 18.98 21.35
N GLU A 158 -20.12 17.69 21.66
CA GLU A 158 -19.04 16.69 21.69
C GLU A 158 -18.42 16.63 20.29
N ASN A 159 -17.09 16.83 20.19
CA ASN A 159 -16.34 16.75 18.93
C ASN A 159 -16.84 15.54 18.10
N PRO A 160 -17.26 15.72 16.83
CA PRO A 160 -17.80 14.64 16.00
C PRO A 160 -16.90 13.39 15.96
N GLU A 161 -15.58 13.58 16.00
CA GLU A 161 -14.61 12.48 16.07
C GLU A 161 -14.67 11.75 17.42
N ALA A 162 -14.78 12.49 18.53
CA ALA A 162 -14.95 11.90 19.86
C ALA A 162 -16.25 11.06 19.92
N LEU A 163 -17.36 11.60 19.41
CA LEU A 163 -18.65 10.88 19.41
C LEU A 163 -18.57 9.55 18.65
N LYS A 164 -17.84 9.50 17.53
CA LYS A 164 -17.57 8.27 16.78
C LYS A 164 -16.83 7.23 17.62
N TRP A 165 -15.81 7.64 18.37
CA TRP A 165 -15.05 6.75 19.26
C TRP A 165 -15.91 6.24 20.43
N LYS A 166 -16.73 7.08 21.03
CA LYS A 166 -17.70 6.70 22.08
C LYS A 166 -18.70 5.65 21.58
N ARG A 167 -19.27 5.83 20.38
CA ARG A 167 -20.17 4.86 19.73
C ARG A 167 -19.48 3.52 19.48
N LEU A 168 -18.22 3.53 19.04
CA LEU A 168 -17.43 2.31 18.85
C LEU A 168 -17.15 1.59 20.18
N ALA A 169 -16.83 2.32 21.24
CA ALA A 169 -16.55 1.73 22.54
C ALA A 169 -17.79 1.05 23.16
N LEU A 170 -18.97 1.67 22.99
CA LEU A 170 -20.25 1.21 23.52
C LEU A 170 -21.02 0.26 22.58
N THR A 171 -20.48 -0.06 21.40
CA THR A 171 -21.20 -0.87 20.40
C THR A 171 -21.63 -2.23 20.96
N LYS A 172 -22.90 -2.61 20.85
CA LYS A 172 -23.36 -3.96 21.25
C LYS A 172 -23.03 -5.03 20.21
N LYS A 173 -22.57 -4.63 19.01
CA LYS A 173 -22.27 -5.54 17.91
C LYS A 173 -21.08 -6.44 18.24
N LYS A 174 -21.23 -7.76 18.00
CA LYS A 174 -20.14 -8.74 18.14
C LYS A 174 -19.15 -8.67 16.97
N LYS A 175 -19.63 -8.43 15.75
CA LYS A 175 -18.81 -8.25 14.54
C LYS A 175 -19.07 -6.88 13.92
N LEU A 176 -18.01 -6.23 13.43
CA LEU A 176 -18.13 -4.98 12.66
C LEU A 176 -18.16 -5.30 11.17
N ARG A 177 -18.92 -4.52 10.41
CA ARG A 177 -18.92 -4.60 8.95
C ARG A 177 -18.03 -3.48 8.40
N ILE A 178 -16.91 -3.82 7.76
CA ILE A 178 -15.95 -2.82 7.25
C ILE A 178 -15.70 -3.06 5.77
N ARG A 179 -16.08 -2.09 4.94
CA ARG A 179 -15.77 -2.08 3.50
C ARG A 179 -14.44 -1.39 3.24
N ILE A 180 -13.52 -2.12 2.61
CA ILE A 180 -12.21 -1.63 2.18
C ILE A 180 -12.27 -1.40 0.67
N PRO A 181 -11.95 -0.17 0.21
CA PRO A 181 -11.95 0.11 -1.22
C PRO A 181 -10.76 -0.59 -1.89
N GLN A 182 -10.96 -0.93 -3.16
CA GLN A 182 -9.91 -1.46 -4.02
C GLN A 182 -8.80 -0.44 -4.23
N ARG A 183 -7.56 -0.88 -4.06
CA ARG A 183 -6.33 -0.12 -4.31
C ARG A 183 -5.34 -1.07 -4.95
N GLN A 184 -5.54 -1.29 -6.25
CA GLN A 184 -4.73 -2.22 -7.01
C GLN A 184 -3.28 -1.73 -7.05
N PHE A 185 -2.35 -2.54 -6.56
CA PHE A 185 -0.93 -2.22 -6.58
C PHE A 185 -0.11 -3.27 -7.34
N ILE A 186 -0.68 -4.46 -7.55
CA ILE A 186 -0.12 -5.52 -8.37
C ILE A 186 -1.17 -6.02 -9.38
N GLY A 187 -0.74 -6.26 -10.61
CA GLY A 187 -1.60 -6.70 -11.70
C GLY A 187 -0.96 -6.46 -13.07
N GLU A 188 -1.73 -6.71 -14.12
CA GLU A 188 -1.30 -6.41 -15.49
C GLU A 188 -1.16 -4.90 -15.70
N SER A 189 -0.06 -4.50 -16.34
CA SER A 189 0.23 -3.10 -16.66
C SER A 189 0.83 -3.01 -18.05
N LYS A 190 0.18 -2.26 -18.93
CA LYS A 190 0.65 -2.01 -20.29
C LYS A 190 2.06 -1.38 -20.28
N GLU A 191 2.27 -0.35 -19.46
CA GLU A 191 3.55 0.35 -19.36
C GLU A 191 4.68 -0.55 -18.87
N LEU A 192 4.38 -1.47 -17.95
CA LEU A 192 5.36 -2.45 -17.51
C LEU A 192 5.70 -3.42 -18.65
N SER A 193 4.69 -3.97 -19.32
CA SER A 193 4.87 -4.87 -20.45
C SER A 193 5.67 -4.22 -21.57
N ASP A 194 5.34 -2.99 -21.97
CA ASP A 194 6.04 -2.24 -23.02
C ASP A 194 7.51 -2.00 -22.64
N ARG A 195 7.77 -1.65 -21.38
CA ARG A 195 9.15 -1.48 -20.87
C ARG A 195 9.93 -2.79 -20.90
N ILE A 196 9.32 -3.90 -20.50
CA ILE A 196 9.95 -5.23 -20.55
C ILE A 196 10.23 -5.61 -21.99
N THR A 197 9.28 -5.47 -22.91
CA THR A 197 9.46 -5.75 -24.35
C THR A 197 10.61 -4.95 -24.92
N LYS A 198 10.63 -3.63 -24.71
CA LYS A 198 11.73 -2.75 -25.15
C LYS A 198 13.08 -3.17 -24.57
N LYS A 199 13.11 -3.58 -23.29
CA LYS A 199 14.35 -4.06 -22.67
C LYS A 199 14.81 -5.38 -23.31
N THR A 200 13.90 -6.32 -23.54
CA THR A 200 14.19 -7.59 -24.23
C THR A 200 14.75 -7.33 -25.63
N GLU A 201 14.11 -6.46 -26.41
CA GLU A 201 14.58 -6.10 -27.76
C GLU A 201 15.99 -5.52 -27.75
N ASN A 202 16.26 -4.61 -26.82
CA ASN A 202 17.60 -4.02 -26.68
C ASN A 202 18.66 -5.08 -26.32
N GLU A 203 18.36 -6.00 -25.39
CA GLU A 203 19.30 -7.07 -25.04
C GLU A 203 19.54 -8.04 -26.21
N ILE A 204 18.50 -8.34 -27.00
CA ILE A 204 18.64 -9.17 -28.20
C ILE A 204 19.50 -8.45 -29.25
N ARG A 205 19.26 -7.16 -29.51
CA ARG A 205 20.07 -6.37 -30.45
C ARG A 205 21.53 -6.32 -30.03
N ASN A 206 21.79 -6.13 -28.74
CA ASN A 206 23.15 -6.15 -28.19
C ASN A 206 23.86 -7.50 -28.46
N ILE A 207 23.17 -8.64 -28.28
CA ILE A 207 23.74 -9.97 -28.56
C ILE A 207 24.02 -10.17 -30.06
N LEU A 208 23.14 -9.64 -30.90
CA LEU A 208 23.25 -9.71 -32.35
C LEU A 208 24.20 -8.66 -32.94
N ASN A 209 24.70 -7.70 -32.13
CA ASN A 209 25.47 -6.53 -32.57
C ASN A 209 24.74 -5.73 -33.67
N LEU A 210 23.47 -5.45 -33.44
CA LEU A 210 22.57 -4.71 -34.34
C LEU A 210 22.15 -3.34 -33.78
#